data_AF-A0A094D1M8-F1
#
_entry.id   AF-A0A094D1M8-F1
#
_cell.length_a   1.000
_cell.length_b   1.000
_cell.length_c   1.000
_cell.angle_alpha   90.00
_cell.angle_beta   90.00
_cell.angle_gamma   90.00
#
_symmetry.space_group_name_H-M   'P 1'
#
loop_
_entity.id
_entity.type
_entity.pdbx_description
1 polymer ?
#
loop_
_entity_poly.entity_id
_entity_poly.type
_entity_poly.pdbx_seq_one_letter_code
_entity_poly.pdbx_strand_id
1 'polypeptide(L)'
;MADGNSHSEEPHDTKADTNQRGWVAKRWGWIVTGVVASLVIVGLAVGLGVGLSSRHSSSGASSSNASSDGSPKNDPTTGDSSSAASIWQPAVGVKWHIVLQAPINETEIDVPVYDIDLFDSTASIIAWAQGQGRKVICYFSAGSYEDWRPGSASFKPEDYGNGLEGWEGELQKKDATALTRTTLTGYENDSGLDLTTDTAVDSVTFLADATHARNMSFGLKNGAKILSQVLDLIQWNVVEECVQYDECGDYAPVIDAGKPVFVIEYPTTEERPSYCKPSDTVFDLGNIVGSIFKTLLLGYNSFTTTDGVELAYQSHGDQAKKPLILLHGFTGSSDVWGRNISALRENFWVIVPDLRGHGRSGRRPDGKDATVSRLGKDLKELVDWLGLNDKDHTDQDVARPSCIAGSLGCAITWSFTEQFGQNVFDKLIWVDQAPLQNYTQDGTWGPEHGNRSLNSSESLTNMLDTLSTNPDDVYKGTVDGCLAYIWDPIWGRQQFDSEAAYLKAQEDDTSFFLNIAKQGDPTWFGKLMSDHTTLDWRGSIKKNFSAASDSSTDILVVASERSGCFPAAGPMWIVDAILEDKNKTNNAWDPYVHGVVVDFGGHWCYWEDAGKFNDLVLKFLARQPTNQ
;
A
#
# COMPACT_ATOMS: atom_id res chain seq x y z
N MET A 1 -54.88 -6.94 39.63
CA MET A 1 -55.25 -5.90 40.60
C MET A 1 -53.99 -5.05 40.76
N ALA A 2 -53.88 -3.88 40.15
CA ALA A 2 -54.69 -2.66 40.36
C ALA A 2 -54.31 -2.02 41.72
N ASP A 3 -53.79 -0.80 41.81
CA ASP A 3 -53.52 0.28 40.84
C ASP A 3 -52.19 1.01 41.23
N GLY A 4 -51.58 1.93 40.49
CA GLY A 4 -51.95 2.64 39.26
C GLY A 4 -52.21 4.14 39.51
N ASN A 5 -51.30 5.03 39.10
CA ASN A 5 -51.62 6.42 38.79
C ASN A 5 -50.57 7.08 37.86
N SER A 6 -50.98 8.08 37.08
CA SER A 6 -50.17 8.82 36.09
C SER A 6 -50.65 10.27 35.97
N HIS A 7 -49.84 11.17 35.38
CA HIS A 7 -50.15 12.50 34.77
C HIS A 7 -48.85 13.33 34.66
N SER A 8 -48.65 14.31 33.76
CA SER A 8 -49.13 14.53 32.37
C SER A 8 -48.43 15.78 31.76
N GLU A 9 -48.51 15.97 30.44
CA GLU A 9 -47.85 17.00 29.61
C GLU A 9 -48.76 18.24 29.33
N GLU A 10 -48.35 19.40 28.76
CA GLU A 10 -47.05 19.97 28.31
C GLU A 10 -46.98 21.51 28.63
N PRO A 11 -47.09 22.52 27.71
CA PRO A 11 -46.20 22.94 26.60
C PRO A 11 -45.64 24.40 26.68
N HIS A 12 -44.78 24.76 25.70
CA HIS A 12 -44.40 26.15 25.25
C HIS A 12 -43.40 26.96 26.12
N ASP A 13 -42.56 27.90 25.61
CA ASP A 13 -42.22 28.36 24.23
C ASP A 13 -40.71 28.76 24.12
N THR A 14 -40.30 29.53 23.11
CA THR A 14 -38.95 29.55 22.50
C THR A 14 -38.25 30.93 22.40
N LYS A 15 -36.92 30.87 22.13
CA LYS A 15 -36.01 31.84 21.45
C LYS A 15 -35.03 32.70 22.27
N ALA A 16 -33.82 32.82 21.66
CA ALA A 16 -32.82 33.90 21.73
C ALA A 16 -31.98 34.05 23.02
N ASP A 17 -30.67 34.36 22.99
CA ASP A 17 -29.75 34.47 21.83
C ASP A 17 -28.28 34.16 22.20
N THR A 18 -27.45 34.08 21.16
CA THR A 18 -26.00 33.90 21.10
C THR A 18 -25.16 34.89 21.93
N ASN A 19 -24.02 34.40 22.48
CA ASN A 19 -22.68 34.96 22.25
C ASN A 19 -21.55 34.26 23.04
N GLN A 20 -20.61 33.59 22.34
CA GLN A 20 -19.16 33.66 22.67
C GLN A 20 -18.19 33.09 21.59
N ARG A 21 -18.44 33.30 20.29
CA ARG A 21 -17.38 33.21 19.27
C ARG A 21 -16.55 34.51 19.32
N GLY A 22 -15.51 34.56 20.18
CA GLY A 22 -14.92 35.84 20.61
C GLY A 22 -13.41 35.92 20.83
N TRP A 23 -12.58 35.06 20.22
CA TRP A 23 -11.12 35.08 20.47
C TRP A 23 -10.21 35.03 19.22
N VAL A 24 -10.58 34.30 18.16
CA VAL A 24 -9.69 34.05 17.00
C VAL A 24 -9.51 35.26 16.06
N ALA A 25 -10.49 36.16 15.99
CA ALA A 25 -10.59 37.20 14.95
C ALA A 25 -9.50 38.30 14.96
N LYS A 26 -8.57 38.33 15.93
CA LYS A 26 -7.57 39.40 16.06
C LYS A 26 -6.23 39.15 15.37
N ARG A 27 -5.96 37.95 14.83
CA ARG A 27 -4.64 37.63 14.23
C ARG A 27 -4.54 37.86 12.71
N TRP A 28 -5.66 37.95 12.00
CA TRP A 28 -5.71 38.04 10.53
C TRP A 28 -5.47 39.45 9.95
N GLY A 29 -5.76 40.52 10.71
CA GLY A 29 -5.77 41.90 10.21
C GLY A 29 -4.42 42.49 9.77
N TRP A 30 -3.31 41.75 9.89
CA TRP A 30 -1.97 42.21 9.52
C TRP A 30 -1.46 41.65 8.19
N ILE A 31 -2.07 40.59 7.66
CA ILE A 31 -1.59 39.91 6.43
C ILE A 31 -2.16 40.60 5.18
N VAL A 32 -3.46 40.91 5.19
CA VAL A 32 -4.19 41.49 4.04
C VAL A 32 -3.58 42.81 3.56
N THR A 33 -3.11 43.65 4.48
CA THR A 33 -2.53 44.98 4.19
C THR A 33 -1.22 44.91 3.40
N GLY A 34 -0.48 43.80 3.49
CA GLY A 34 0.80 43.62 2.77
C GLY A 34 0.63 43.31 1.29
N VAL A 35 -0.36 42.49 0.93
CA VAL A 35 -0.57 41.99 -0.44
C VAL A 35 -1.03 43.10 -1.40
N VAL A 36 -1.94 43.95 -0.93
CA VAL A 36 -2.54 45.03 -1.75
C VAL A 36 -1.52 46.08 -2.19
N ALA A 37 -0.48 46.34 -1.38
CA ALA A 37 0.56 47.31 -1.71
C ALA A 37 1.43 46.88 -2.91
N SER A 38 1.69 45.57 -3.06
CA SER A 38 2.58 45.02 -4.10
C SER A 38 1.96 45.10 -5.51
N LEU A 39 0.66 44.85 -5.62
CA LEU A 39 -0.05 44.80 -6.90
C LEU A 39 -0.13 46.16 -7.62
N VAL A 40 -0.08 47.27 -6.87
CA VAL A 40 -0.13 48.64 -7.43
C VAL A 40 1.18 49.02 -8.14
N ILE A 41 2.32 48.42 -7.76
CA ILE A 41 3.64 48.82 -8.27
C ILE A 41 3.92 48.23 -9.67
N VAL A 42 3.43 47.02 -9.95
CA VAL A 42 3.69 46.32 -11.23
C VAL A 42 2.89 46.91 -12.39
N GLY A 43 1.70 47.45 -12.13
CA GLY A 43 0.77 47.97 -13.15
C GLY A 43 1.24 49.20 -13.95
N LEU A 44 2.38 49.81 -13.61
CA LEU A 44 2.91 51.02 -14.26
C LEU A 44 4.04 50.78 -15.27
N ALA A 45 4.54 49.54 -15.43
CA ALA A 45 5.73 49.25 -16.23
C ALA A 45 5.48 48.88 -17.71
N VAL A 46 4.23 48.58 -18.11
CA VAL A 46 3.90 48.01 -19.45
C VAL A 46 3.50 49.10 -20.47
N GLY A 47 3.55 50.38 -20.09
CA GLY A 47 3.24 51.50 -20.98
C GLY A 47 4.43 51.95 -21.83
N LEU A 48 4.33 51.73 -23.17
CA LEU A 48 5.19 52.19 -24.29
C LEU A 48 6.18 51.13 -24.84
N GLY A 49 5.91 50.63 -26.05
CA GLY A 49 6.81 49.68 -26.74
C GLY A 49 6.41 49.21 -28.15
N VAL A 50 5.55 49.92 -28.89
CA VAL A 50 5.11 49.48 -30.24
C VAL A 50 6.17 49.79 -31.30
N GLY A 51 6.62 48.78 -32.06
CA GLY A 51 7.58 48.96 -33.15
C GLY A 51 7.41 47.92 -34.28
N LEU A 52 7.06 48.39 -35.48
CA LEU A 52 6.88 47.57 -36.69
C LEU A 52 8.14 47.56 -37.56
N SER A 53 8.44 46.42 -38.19
CA SER A 53 9.32 46.28 -39.34
C SER A 53 8.90 45.05 -40.15
N SER A 54 9.19 45.00 -41.46
CA SER A 54 8.47 44.09 -42.36
C SER A 54 9.22 43.71 -43.64
N ARG A 55 8.87 42.52 -44.18
CA ARG A 55 9.28 41.98 -45.49
C ARG A 55 10.77 41.51 -45.50
N HIS A 56 11.27 40.72 -46.46
CA HIS A 56 10.81 40.51 -47.85
C HIS A 56 11.36 39.20 -48.47
N SER A 57 10.54 38.46 -49.26
CA SER A 57 10.95 37.47 -50.32
C SER A 57 11.85 36.25 -49.93
N SER A 58 11.99 35.17 -50.73
CA SER A 58 11.44 34.82 -52.06
C SER A 58 11.30 33.31 -52.29
N SER A 59 10.15 32.92 -52.84
CA SER A 59 9.88 31.84 -53.82
C SER A 59 11.02 30.94 -54.35
N GLY A 60 10.77 29.63 -54.33
CA GLY A 60 11.34 28.62 -55.24
C GLY A 60 10.38 27.42 -55.32
N ALA A 61 10.02 26.96 -56.53
CA ALA A 61 8.95 25.97 -56.76
C ALA A 61 9.32 24.94 -57.86
N SER A 62 8.35 24.12 -58.29
CA SER A 62 8.42 22.96 -59.23
C SER A 62 9.20 21.74 -58.70
N SER A 63 8.69 20.49 -58.66
CA SER A 63 7.87 19.65 -59.58
C SER A 63 8.70 19.03 -60.72
N SER A 64 8.51 17.79 -61.20
CA SER A 64 7.62 16.65 -60.85
C SER A 64 7.96 15.42 -61.74
N ASN A 65 7.26 14.28 -61.55
CA ASN A 65 7.11 13.13 -62.47
C ASN A 65 8.31 12.16 -62.64
N ALA A 66 8.17 10.93 -63.20
CA ALA A 66 7.09 9.92 -63.11
C ALA A 66 7.47 8.60 -63.86
N SER A 67 7.05 7.45 -63.31
CA SER A 67 6.58 6.21 -64.00
C SER A 67 7.50 5.28 -64.84
N SER A 68 7.17 3.96 -64.74
CA SER A 68 7.36 2.86 -65.72
C SER A 68 8.79 2.30 -65.94
N ASP A 69 9.02 1.01 -66.22
CA ASP A 69 8.13 -0.19 -66.25
C ASP A 69 8.93 -1.48 -65.96
N GLY A 70 8.27 -2.61 -65.65
CA GLY A 70 8.90 -3.94 -65.60
C GLY A 70 8.22 -5.01 -64.73
N SER A 71 7.81 -6.13 -65.33
CA SER A 71 7.16 -7.29 -64.66
C SER A 71 7.14 -8.52 -65.58
N PRO A 72 6.77 -9.74 -65.12
CA PRO A 72 6.50 -10.22 -63.75
C PRO A 72 7.27 -11.51 -63.38
N LYS A 73 7.08 -12.01 -62.14
CA LYS A 73 7.02 -13.45 -61.80
C LYS A 73 6.42 -13.69 -60.41
N ASN A 74 5.32 -14.45 -60.38
CA ASN A 74 4.71 -15.31 -59.35
C ASN A 74 5.54 -15.52 -58.05
N ASP A 75 5.02 -15.65 -56.82
CA ASP A 75 3.68 -15.69 -56.16
C ASP A 75 3.98 -15.97 -54.64
N PRO A 76 3.11 -15.83 -53.61
CA PRO A 76 1.69 -15.46 -53.56
C PRO A 76 1.37 -14.18 -52.75
N THR A 77 0.08 -13.84 -52.68
CA THR A 77 -0.46 -12.69 -51.95
C THR A 77 -0.35 -12.83 -50.42
N THR A 78 0.57 -12.12 -49.80
CA THR A 78 0.35 -11.55 -48.45
C THR A 78 -0.51 -10.30 -48.60
N GLY A 79 -1.65 -10.22 -47.92
CA GLY A 79 -2.46 -9.01 -47.92
C GLY A 79 -1.77 -7.88 -47.15
N ASP A 80 -1.83 -6.65 -47.67
CA ASP A 80 -1.45 -5.44 -46.92
C ASP A 80 -2.43 -5.25 -45.75
N SER A 81 -2.08 -5.80 -44.58
CA SER A 81 -2.58 -5.30 -43.32
C SER A 81 -1.98 -3.92 -43.10
N SER A 82 -2.70 -2.87 -43.50
CA SER A 82 -2.33 -1.49 -43.19
C SER A 82 -2.08 -1.36 -41.69
N SER A 83 -0.83 -1.18 -41.28
CA SER A 83 -0.47 -1.06 -39.88
C SER A 83 -1.11 0.22 -39.32
N ALA A 84 -2.22 0.07 -38.61
CA ALA A 84 -2.76 1.14 -37.79
C ALA A 84 -1.64 1.63 -36.88
N ALA A 85 -1.40 2.94 -36.88
CA ALA A 85 -0.37 3.52 -36.03
C ALA A 85 -0.74 3.21 -34.58
N SER A 86 0.10 2.44 -33.89
CA SER A 86 -0.12 2.11 -32.48
C SER A 86 -0.18 3.38 -31.66
N ILE A 87 -1.25 3.58 -30.91
CA ILE A 87 -1.38 4.68 -29.96
C ILE A 87 -0.16 4.67 -29.03
N TRP A 88 0.43 5.85 -28.82
CA TRP A 88 1.67 5.95 -28.07
C TRP A 88 1.47 5.59 -26.59
N GLN A 89 2.20 4.58 -26.11
CA GLN A 89 2.38 4.27 -24.70
C GLN A 89 3.81 4.66 -24.29
N PRO A 90 4.02 5.42 -23.19
CA PRO A 90 5.35 5.66 -22.67
C PRO A 90 5.91 4.37 -22.04
N ALA A 91 7.23 4.22 -22.04
CA ALA A 91 7.88 3.11 -21.34
C ALA A 91 7.92 3.37 -19.82
N VAL A 92 7.81 2.31 -19.02
CA VAL A 92 8.04 2.37 -17.57
C VAL A 92 9.46 2.91 -17.30
N GLY A 93 9.56 3.90 -16.40
CA GLY A 93 10.83 4.57 -16.08
C GLY A 93 11.28 5.65 -17.08
N VAL A 94 10.44 6.08 -18.03
CA VAL A 94 10.77 7.21 -18.91
C VAL A 94 10.99 8.51 -18.10
N LYS A 95 12.08 9.22 -18.37
CA LYS A 95 12.33 10.55 -17.75
C LYS A 95 11.28 11.55 -18.23
N TRP A 96 10.74 12.36 -17.32
CA TRP A 96 9.66 13.29 -17.59
C TRP A 96 9.77 14.54 -16.71
N HIS A 97 9.02 15.59 -17.04
CA HIS A 97 8.94 16.83 -16.26
C HIS A 97 7.53 17.43 -16.38
N ILE A 98 7.11 18.23 -15.40
CA ILE A 98 5.77 18.83 -15.32
C ILE A 98 5.89 20.35 -15.13
N VAL A 99 5.21 21.12 -15.99
CA VAL A 99 5.25 22.59 -16.00
C VAL A 99 3.83 23.13 -16.27
N LEU A 100 3.04 23.26 -15.20
CA LEU A 100 1.64 23.73 -15.29
C LEU A 100 1.46 25.24 -15.07
N GLN A 101 2.49 25.96 -14.62
CA GLN A 101 2.40 27.40 -14.25
C GLN A 101 3.02 28.35 -15.30
N ALA A 102 3.61 27.82 -16.36
CA ALA A 102 4.24 28.60 -17.43
C ALA A 102 4.40 27.75 -18.71
N PRO A 103 4.53 28.37 -19.89
CA PRO A 103 4.80 27.64 -21.12
C PRO A 103 6.26 27.15 -21.18
N ILE A 104 6.48 25.88 -21.55
CA ILE A 104 7.82 25.31 -21.73
C ILE A 104 8.63 26.02 -22.84
N ASN A 105 9.94 26.04 -22.67
CA ASN A 105 10.88 26.79 -23.52
C ASN A 105 12.26 26.12 -23.60
N GLU A 106 13.22 26.75 -24.29
CA GLU A 106 14.58 26.22 -24.53
C GLU A 106 15.47 26.10 -23.28
N THR A 107 15.08 26.68 -22.13
CA THR A 107 15.85 26.60 -20.88
C THR A 107 15.35 25.54 -19.91
N GLU A 108 14.28 24.83 -20.25
CA GLU A 108 13.72 23.74 -19.42
C GLU A 108 14.61 22.49 -19.41
N ILE A 109 14.57 21.76 -18.28
CA ILE A 109 15.31 20.49 -18.06
C ILE A 109 15.02 19.51 -19.20
N ASP A 110 16.05 19.03 -19.91
CA ASP A 110 15.87 18.17 -21.09
C ASP A 110 15.36 16.78 -20.75
N VAL A 111 14.10 16.50 -21.13
CA VAL A 111 13.42 15.22 -20.95
C VAL A 111 12.63 14.82 -22.21
N PRO A 112 12.43 13.51 -22.47
CA PRO A 112 11.65 13.04 -23.61
C PRO A 112 10.13 13.20 -23.45
N VAL A 113 9.61 13.50 -22.25
CA VAL A 113 8.17 13.70 -21.98
C VAL A 113 7.96 14.95 -21.11
N TYR A 114 7.07 15.85 -21.52
CA TYR A 114 6.60 16.96 -20.70
C TYR A 114 5.10 16.84 -20.44
N ASP A 115 4.66 17.16 -19.23
CA ASP A 115 3.27 17.45 -18.88
C ASP A 115 3.07 18.96 -18.69
N ILE A 116 2.13 19.56 -19.41
CA ILE A 116 1.94 21.03 -19.49
C ILE A 116 0.45 21.39 -19.53
N ASP A 117 0.04 22.53 -18.96
CA ASP A 117 -1.36 22.98 -19.07
C ASP A 117 -1.70 23.32 -20.53
N LEU A 118 -2.81 22.74 -21.02
CA LEU A 118 -3.29 22.84 -22.39
C LEU A 118 -3.65 24.26 -22.85
N PHE A 119 -4.00 25.15 -21.92
CA PHE A 119 -4.51 26.50 -22.21
C PHE A 119 -3.42 27.57 -22.11
N ASP A 120 -2.49 27.44 -21.17
CA ASP A 120 -1.31 28.30 -21.10
C ASP A 120 -0.27 27.95 -22.20
N SER A 121 -0.30 26.71 -22.71
CA SER A 121 0.63 26.24 -23.74
C SER A 121 0.10 26.44 -25.16
N THR A 122 0.69 27.36 -25.93
CA THR A 122 0.29 27.57 -27.33
C THR A 122 0.62 26.37 -28.23
N ALA A 123 -0.19 26.14 -29.27
CA ALA A 123 0.05 25.09 -30.27
C ALA A 123 1.43 25.18 -30.95
N SER A 124 2.02 26.38 -31.06
CA SER A 124 3.39 26.60 -31.54
C SER A 124 4.46 26.04 -30.60
N ILE A 125 4.22 26.05 -29.28
CA ILE A 125 5.15 25.51 -28.27
C ILE A 125 5.05 23.98 -28.27
N ILE A 126 3.83 23.43 -28.36
CA ILE A 126 3.60 21.98 -28.53
C ILE A 126 4.31 21.48 -29.80
N ALA A 127 4.14 22.18 -30.92
CA ALA A 127 4.80 21.83 -32.19
C ALA A 127 6.33 21.99 -32.15
N TRP A 128 6.86 22.98 -31.43
CA TRP A 128 8.30 23.13 -31.20
C TRP A 128 8.87 21.94 -30.41
N ALA A 129 8.23 21.56 -29.30
CA ALA A 129 8.67 20.43 -28.47
C ALA A 129 8.61 19.10 -29.23
N GLN A 130 7.51 18.84 -29.95
CA GLN A 130 7.36 17.68 -30.83
C GLN A 130 8.40 17.70 -31.97
N GLY A 131 8.78 18.87 -32.46
CA GLY A 131 9.87 19.06 -33.43
C GLY A 131 11.25 18.67 -32.91
N GLN A 132 11.48 18.70 -31.59
CA GLN A 132 12.67 18.14 -30.93
C GLN A 132 12.54 16.63 -30.63
N GLY A 133 11.50 15.96 -31.14
CA GLY A 133 11.23 14.55 -30.89
C GLY A 133 10.61 14.24 -29.52
N ARG A 134 10.31 15.27 -28.71
CA ARG A 134 9.72 15.13 -27.38
C ARG A 134 8.23 14.78 -27.46
N LYS A 135 7.73 14.10 -26.44
CA LYS A 135 6.30 13.85 -26.23
C LYS A 135 5.74 14.90 -25.29
N VAL A 136 4.49 15.27 -25.54
CA VAL A 136 3.76 16.28 -24.77
C VAL A 136 2.46 15.65 -24.30
N ILE A 137 2.35 15.47 -22.98
CA ILE A 137 1.09 15.31 -22.29
C ILE A 137 0.52 16.72 -22.12
N CYS A 138 -0.73 16.92 -22.55
CA CYS A 138 -1.43 18.18 -22.34
C CYS A 138 -2.36 17.98 -21.15
N TYR A 139 -1.94 18.38 -19.96
CA TYR A 139 -2.82 18.44 -18.80
C TYR A 139 -4.01 19.33 -19.13
N PHE A 140 -5.19 18.75 -19.02
CA PHE A 140 -6.41 19.48 -18.80
C PHE A 140 -7.27 18.66 -17.84
N SER A 141 -7.58 19.26 -16.71
CA SER A 141 -8.96 19.44 -16.26
C SER A 141 -10.04 18.44 -16.78
N ALA A 142 -10.64 17.61 -15.90
CA ALA A 142 -11.84 16.80 -16.18
C ALA A 142 -12.94 16.82 -15.06
N GLY A 143 -14.04 17.60 -15.22
CA GLY A 143 -15.32 17.41 -14.48
C GLY A 143 -15.96 18.48 -13.52
N SER A 144 -15.51 19.74 -13.46
CA SER A 144 -15.95 20.81 -12.53
C SER A 144 -16.40 22.07 -13.27
N TYR A 145 -16.38 23.25 -12.64
CA TYR A 145 -16.63 24.54 -13.27
C TYR A 145 -15.51 25.54 -12.93
N GLU A 146 -14.92 26.14 -13.96
CA GLU A 146 -13.90 27.19 -13.89
C GLU A 146 -14.41 28.39 -14.71
N ASP A 147 -14.74 29.52 -14.08
CA ASP A 147 -15.50 30.61 -14.74
C ASP A 147 -14.73 31.31 -15.87
N TRP A 148 -13.40 31.28 -15.80
CA TRP A 148 -12.47 31.87 -16.76
C TRP A 148 -12.22 31.02 -18.03
N ARG A 149 -12.69 29.75 -18.07
CA ARG A 149 -12.44 28.86 -19.23
C ARG A 149 -13.37 29.16 -20.42
N PRO A 150 -12.90 28.99 -21.67
CA PRO A 150 -13.76 29.08 -22.85
C PRO A 150 -14.94 28.12 -22.78
N GLY A 151 -16.17 28.65 -22.82
CA GLY A 151 -17.40 27.87 -22.72
C GLY A 151 -18.07 27.85 -21.33
N SER A 152 -17.50 28.51 -20.32
CA SER A 152 -18.13 28.65 -18.98
C SER A 152 -19.57 29.19 -19.07
N ALA A 153 -19.80 30.18 -19.93
CA ALA A 153 -21.12 30.77 -20.19
C ALA A 153 -22.14 29.86 -20.93
N SER A 154 -21.80 28.59 -21.19
CA SER A 154 -22.74 27.59 -21.74
C SER A 154 -23.37 26.69 -20.68
N PHE A 155 -22.89 26.71 -19.43
CA PHE A 155 -23.45 25.92 -18.33
C PHE A 155 -24.64 26.64 -17.66
N LYS A 156 -25.70 25.89 -17.39
CA LYS A 156 -26.95 26.34 -16.78
C LYS A 156 -26.94 26.17 -15.25
N PRO A 157 -27.85 26.83 -14.51
CA PRO A 157 -28.05 26.59 -13.07
C PRO A 157 -28.35 25.14 -12.67
N GLU A 158 -28.96 24.35 -13.55
CA GLU A 158 -29.28 22.92 -13.34
C GLU A 158 -28.09 21.98 -13.59
N ASP A 159 -27.00 22.49 -14.18
CA ASP A 159 -25.80 21.71 -14.47
C ASP A 159 -24.85 21.65 -13.26
N TYR A 160 -25.05 22.46 -12.21
CA TYR A 160 -24.16 22.60 -11.05
C TYR A 160 -24.57 21.76 -9.83
N GLY A 161 -23.57 21.29 -9.09
CA GLY A 161 -23.68 20.70 -7.75
C GLY A 161 -23.08 21.60 -6.66
N ASN A 162 -22.71 20.99 -5.53
CA ASN A 162 -22.06 21.64 -4.41
C ASN A 162 -20.69 22.25 -4.80
N GLY A 163 -20.27 23.28 -4.07
CA GLY A 163 -18.94 23.86 -4.20
C GLY A 163 -17.85 22.95 -3.63
N LEU A 164 -16.63 23.06 -4.17
CA LEU A 164 -15.48 22.28 -3.70
C LEU A 164 -14.87 22.91 -2.43
N GLU A 165 -14.68 22.10 -1.38
CA GLU A 165 -14.06 22.59 -0.15
C GLU A 165 -12.60 23.01 -0.39
N GLY A 166 -12.24 24.21 0.07
CA GLY A 166 -10.91 24.81 -0.13
C GLY A 166 -10.77 25.79 -1.31
N TRP A 167 -11.71 25.85 -2.25
CA TRP A 167 -11.56 26.64 -3.50
C TRP A 167 -12.73 27.61 -3.74
N GLU A 168 -12.54 28.91 -3.43
CA GLU A 168 -13.53 29.96 -3.74
C GLU A 168 -13.67 30.18 -5.26
N GLY A 169 -14.66 29.52 -5.88
CA GLY A 169 -15.07 29.77 -7.27
C GLY A 169 -15.58 28.54 -8.03
N GLU A 170 -15.28 27.32 -7.57
CA GLU A 170 -15.58 26.09 -8.31
C GLU A 170 -16.83 25.36 -7.82
N LEU A 171 -17.58 24.79 -8.77
CA LEU A 171 -18.79 24.00 -8.56
C LEU A 171 -18.68 22.64 -9.28
N GLN A 172 -19.25 21.59 -8.71
CA GLN A 172 -19.34 20.25 -9.31
C GLN A 172 -20.45 20.19 -10.39
N LYS A 173 -20.59 19.11 -11.17
CA LYS A 173 -21.51 19.07 -12.33
C LYS A 173 -22.33 17.79 -12.53
N LYS A 174 -23.58 17.97 -13.02
CA LYS A 174 -24.61 16.92 -13.11
C LYS A 174 -24.52 16.00 -14.33
N ASP A 175 -24.50 16.54 -15.54
CA ASP A 175 -24.49 15.76 -16.79
C ASP A 175 -23.05 15.63 -17.32
N ALA A 176 -22.39 14.52 -17.02
CA ALA A 176 -20.95 14.31 -17.22
C ALA A 176 -20.53 14.00 -18.69
N THR A 177 -21.18 14.60 -19.69
CA THR A 177 -20.79 14.47 -21.12
C THR A 177 -19.72 15.49 -21.59
N ALA A 178 -19.14 16.29 -20.68
CA ALA A 178 -18.03 17.21 -21.01
C ALA A 178 -17.14 17.64 -19.80
N LEU A 179 -15.87 17.19 -19.81
CA LEU A 179 -14.58 17.94 -19.64
C LEU A 179 -14.47 19.11 -18.59
N THR A 180 -13.31 19.24 -17.89
CA THR A 180 -12.78 20.39 -17.04
C THR A 180 -13.40 20.69 -15.64
N ARG A 181 -12.88 20.49 -14.38
CA ARG A 181 -11.71 19.85 -13.67
C ARG A 181 -12.08 18.70 -12.64
N THR A 182 -11.12 17.88 -12.19
CA THR A 182 -11.11 17.01 -10.96
C THR A 182 -12.42 16.41 -10.37
N THR A 183 -13.26 15.68 -11.13
CA THR A 183 -14.41 14.93 -10.54
C THR A 183 -14.62 13.51 -11.08
N LEU A 184 -13.58 12.85 -11.62
CA LEU A 184 -13.63 11.39 -11.82
C LEU A 184 -13.67 10.60 -10.49
N THR A 185 -13.40 11.27 -9.36
CA THR A 185 -13.70 10.82 -7.99
C THR A 185 -14.88 11.61 -7.38
N GLY A 186 -15.73 12.24 -8.20
CA GLY A 186 -16.85 13.07 -7.75
C GLY A 186 -17.95 12.30 -7.03
N TYR A 187 -18.04 10.99 -7.23
CA TYR A 187 -18.90 10.07 -6.47
C TYR A 187 -18.37 9.79 -5.04
N GLU A 188 -17.15 10.25 -4.70
CA GLU A 188 -16.53 10.03 -3.38
C GLU A 188 -16.78 11.19 -2.40
N ASN A 189 -17.37 12.28 -2.88
CA ASN A 189 -17.66 13.49 -2.11
C ASN A 189 -19.17 13.79 -2.12
N ASP A 190 -19.67 14.58 -1.16
CA ASP A 190 -21.03 15.14 -1.23
C ASP A 190 -21.08 16.24 -2.30
N SER A 191 -21.24 15.79 -3.54
CA SER A 191 -21.36 16.61 -4.74
C SER A 191 -22.72 17.32 -4.85
N GLY A 192 -23.71 16.98 -4.01
CA GLY A 192 -25.11 17.39 -4.19
C GLY A 192 -25.77 16.78 -5.43
N LEU A 193 -25.19 15.72 -5.99
CA LEU A 193 -25.54 15.11 -7.26
C LEU A 193 -25.47 13.58 -7.15
N ASP A 194 -26.33 12.88 -7.89
CA ASP A 194 -26.47 11.41 -7.85
C ASP A 194 -25.35 10.68 -8.63
N LEU A 195 -24.09 11.08 -8.44
CA LEU A 195 -22.92 10.53 -9.14
C LEU A 195 -22.53 9.14 -8.60
N THR A 196 -22.18 8.23 -9.52
CA THR A 196 -21.72 6.87 -9.18
C THR A 196 -20.36 6.55 -9.80
N THR A 197 -19.76 5.41 -9.40
CA THR A 197 -18.61 4.80 -10.08
C THR A 197 -18.85 4.66 -11.58
N ASP A 198 -20.06 4.23 -11.96
CA ASP A 198 -20.45 3.94 -13.33
C ASP A 198 -20.49 5.25 -14.14
N THR A 199 -20.93 6.35 -13.50
CA THR A 199 -20.90 7.70 -14.10
C THR A 199 -19.47 8.15 -14.40
N ALA A 200 -18.51 7.82 -13.53
CA ALA A 200 -17.10 8.10 -13.75
C ALA A 200 -16.49 7.19 -14.85
N VAL A 201 -16.87 5.91 -14.90
CA VAL A 201 -16.44 4.96 -15.95
C VAL A 201 -16.97 5.37 -17.33
N ASP A 202 -18.24 5.75 -17.45
CA ASP A 202 -18.82 6.32 -18.67
C ASP A 202 -18.07 7.58 -19.11
N SER A 203 -17.76 8.47 -18.15
CA SER A 203 -16.98 9.69 -18.39
C SER A 203 -15.58 9.39 -18.92
N VAL A 204 -14.84 8.45 -18.29
CA VAL A 204 -13.52 8.02 -18.77
C VAL A 204 -13.61 7.39 -20.16
N THR A 205 -14.64 6.57 -20.41
CA THR A 205 -14.84 5.90 -21.70
C THR A 205 -15.04 6.91 -22.82
N PHE A 206 -15.92 7.90 -22.63
CA PHE A 206 -16.13 8.98 -23.59
C PHE A 206 -14.83 9.79 -23.87
N LEU A 207 -14.03 10.06 -22.85
CA LEU A 207 -12.76 10.77 -22.99
C LEU A 207 -11.69 9.94 -23.70
N ALA A 208 -11.59 8.66 -23.40
CA ALA A 208 -10.68 7.72 -24.07
C ALA A 208 -11.06 7.58 -25.56
N ASP A 209 -12.32 7.27 -25.87
CA ASP A 209 -12.82 7.16 -27.24
C ASP A 209 -12.55 8.44 -28.05
N ALA A 210 -12.83 9.62 -27.48
CA ALA A 210 -12.57 10.89 -28.13
C ALA A 210 -11.06 11.12 -28.39
N THR A 211 -10.19 10.63 -27.50
CA THR A 211 -8.73 10.77 -27.61
C THR A 211 -8.16 9.78 -28.63
N HIS A 212 -8.59 8.52 -28.58
CA HIS A 212 -8.18 7.44 -29.49
C HIS A 212 -8.66 7.69 -30.92
N ALA A 213 -9.88 8.22 -31.11
CA ALA A 213 -10.39 8.66 -32.41
C ALA A 213 -9.57 9.80 -33.06
N ARG A 214 -8.68 10.44 -32.30
CA ARG A 214 -7.72 11.46 -32.77
C ARG A 214 -6.29 10.90 -32.90
N ASN A 215 -6.11 9.58 -32.74
CA ASN A 215 -4.83 8.88 -32.66
C ASN A 215 -3.89 9.45 -31.57
N MET A 216 -4.47 9.90 -30.46
CA MET A 216 -3.75 10.43 -29.30
C MET A 216 -3.72 9.38 -28.19
N SER A 217 -2.71 9.49 -27.32
CA SER A 217 -2.58 8.70 -26.10
C SER A 217 -3.50 9.26 -25.01
N PHE A 218 -4.27 8.39 -24.37
CA PHE A 218 -5.10 8.76 -23.22
C PHE A 218 -4.47 8.28 -21.93
N GLY A 219 -4.54 9.11 -20.89
CA GLY A 219 -4.10 8.77 -19.55
C GLY A 219 -5.03 9.35 -18.50
N LEU A 220 -5.26 8.57 -17.45
CA LEU A 220 -6.08 8.97 -16.30
C LEU A 220 -5.23 9.78 -15.32
N LYS A 221 -5.85 10.67 -14.54
CA LYS A 221 -5.23 11.30 -13.37
C LYS A 221 -5.93 10.86 -12.09
N ASN A 222 -5.16 10.39 -11.11
CA ASN A 222 -5.61 9.70 -9.89
C ASN A 222 -6.59 8.56 -10.26
N GLY A 223 -7.69 8.38 -9.53
CA GLY A 223 -8.82 7.53 -9.95
C GLY A 223 -8.66 6.03 -9.67
N ALA A 224 -7.87 5.65 -8.67
CA ALA A 224 -7.58 4.26 -8.29
C ALA A 224 -8.80 3.31 -8.31
N LYS A 225 -9.91 3.72 -7.67
CA LYS A 225 -11.09 2.87 -7.44
C LYS A 225 -11.87 2.48 -8.71
N ILE A 226 -11.62 3.14 -9.85
CA ILE A 226 -12.19 2.76 -11.15
C ILE A 226 -11.18 2.07 -12.09
N LEU A 227 -9.91 1.93 -11.70
CA LEU A 227 -8.85 1.39 -12.58
C LEU A 227 -9.20 0.03 -13.17
N SER A 228 -9.74 -0.90 -12.37
CA SER A 228 -10.15 -2.24 -12.82
C SER A 228 -11.18 -2.25 -13.94
N GLN A 229 -11.92 -1.15 -14.14
CA GLN A 229 -12.94 -0.99 -15.17
C GLN A 229 -12.44 -0.20 -16.39
N VAL A 230 -11.41 0.64 -16.23
CA VAL A 230 -10.90 1.54 -17.29
C VAL A 230 -9.46 1.22 -17.74
N LEU A 231 -8.85 0.16 -17.21
CA LEU A 231 -7.43 -0.18 -17.41
C LEU A 231 -7.05 -0.31 -18.89
N ASP A 232 -7.91 -0.91 -19.72
CA ASP A 232 -7.65 -1.08 -21.16
C ASP A 232 -7.74 0.23 -21.95
N LEU A 233 -8.49 1.21 -21.45
CA LEU A 233 -8.72 2.50 -22.10
C LEU A 233 -7.50 3.44 -21.97
N ILE A 234 -6.76 3.33 -20.85
CA ILE A 234 -5.58 4.16 -20.55
C ILE A 234 -4.28 3.56 -21.11
N GLN A 235 -3.31 4.43 -21.42
CA GLN A 235 -1.95 4.04 -21.81
C GLN A 235 -0.91 4.40 -20.74
N TRP A 236 -1.27 5.27 -19.79
CA TRP A 236 -0.46 5.73 -18.66
C TRP A 236 -1.37 6.40 -17.62
N ASN A 237 -0.82 6.71 -16.45
CA ASN A 237 -1.54 7.36 -15.37
C ASN A 237 -0.65 8.40 -14.66
N VAL A 238 -1.23 9.53 -14.24
CA VAL A 238 -0.58 10.54 -13.39
C VAL A 238 -1.23 10.48 -12.01
N VAL A 239 -0.44 10.53 -10.94
CA VAL A 239 -0.93 10.42 -9.57
C VAL A 239 -0.33 11.52 -8.71
N GLU A 240 -1.17 12.21 -7.95
CA GLU A 240 -0.75 13.22 -6.97
C GLU A 240 -0.80 12.65 -5.55
N GLU A 241 0.25 12.94 -4.77
CA GLU A 241 0.33 12.78 -3.31
C GLU A 241 0.12 11.35 -2.80
N CYS A 242 0.36 10.32 -3.63
CA CYS A 242 0.13 8.93 -3.21
C CYS A 242 1.11 8.45 -2.13
N VAL A 243 2.29 9.09 -1.98
CA VAL A 243 3.21 8.80 -0.87
C VAL A 243 2.72 9.50 0.41
N GLN A 244 2.18 10.72 0.29
CA GLN A 244 1.59 11.47 1.40
C GLN A 244 0.30 10.81 1.94
N TYR A 245 -0.54 10.25 1.07
CA TYR A 245 -1.80 9.60 1.43
C TYR A 245 -1.70 8.07 1.61
N ASP A 246 -0.56 7.45 1.26
CA ASP A 246 -0.31 5.99 1.29
C ASP A 246 -1.20 5.19 0.31
N GLU A 247 -1.52 5.80 -0.84
CA GLU A 247 -2.37 5.23 -1.89
C GLU A 247 -1.58 4.65 -3.07
N CYS A 248 -0.24 4.75 -3.11
CA CYS A 248 0.55 4.33 -4.29
C CYS A 248 0.36 2.85 -4.67
N GLY A 249 0.01 1.99 -3.70
CA GLY A 249 -0.26 0.58 -3.92
C GLY A 249 -1.48 0.31 -4.80
N ASP A 250 -2.51 1.16 -4.74
CA ASP A 250 -3.77 0.95 -5.47
C ASP A 250 -3.59 1.13 -6.99
N TYR A 251 -2.49 1.74 -7.41
CA TYR A 251 -2.11 1.95 -8.81
C TYR A 251 -1.31 0.78 -9.41
N ALA A 252 -1.03 -0.29 -8.63
CA ALA A 252 -0.35 -1.50 -9.10
C ALA A 252 -0.94 -2.12 -10.38
N PRO A 253 -2.28 -2.18 -10.61
CA PRO A 253 -2.84 -2.73 -11.85
C PRO A 253 -2.38 -2.01 -13.13
N VAL A 254 -2.00 -0.73 -13.04
CA VAL A 254 -1.42 0.02 -14.16
C VAL A 254 -0.01 -0.48 -14.47
N ILE A 255 0.80 -0.70 -13.43
CA ILE A 255 2.18 -1.18 -13.52
C ILE A 255 2.21 -2.63 -14.03
N ASP A 256 1.33 -3.49 -13.52
CA ASP A 256 1.20 -4.90 -13.94
C ASP A 256 0.76 -5.02 -15.41
N ALA A 257 -0.06 -4.08 -15.91
CA ALA A 257 -0.39 -3.96 -17.33
C ALA A 257 0.75 -3.39 -18.20
N GLY A 258 1.94 -3.16 -17.63
CA GLY A 258 3.10 -2.59 -18.33
C GLY A 258 2.96 -1.10 -18.67
N LYS A 259 2.04 -0.38 -18.01
CA LYS A 259 1.75 1.04 -18.24
C LYS A 259 2.44 1.88 -17.15
N PRO A 260 3.02 3.05 -17.48
CA PRO A 260 3.73 3.86 -16.51
C PRO A 260 2.78 4.67 -15.64
N VAL A 261 3.16 4.82 -14.37
CA VAL A 261 2.56 5.73 -13.39
C VAL A 261 3.54 6.88 -13.14
N PHE A 262 3.06 8.11 -13.28
CA PHE A 262 3.83 9.35 -13.09
C PHE A 262 3.41 10.01 -11.76
N VAL A 263 4.26 9.92 -10.74
CA VAL A 263 3.95 10.38 -9.36
C VAL A 263 4.42 11.83 -9.13
N ILE A 264 3.54 12.65 -8.54
CA ILE A 264 3.77 14.04 -8.14
C ILE A 264 3.61 14.13 -6.61
N GLU A 265 4.53 14.78 -5.91
CA GLU A 265 4.46 15.00 -4.47
C GLU A 265 4.70 16.49 -4.16
N TYR A 266 4.02 17.05 -3.16
CA TYR A 266 4.09 18.48 -2.80
C TYR A 266 4.70 18.74 -1.39
N PRO A 267 5.91 18.23 -1.09
CA PRO A 267 6.46 18.24 0.26
C PRO A 267 6.68 19.66 0.81
N THR A 268 6.20 19.91 2.03
CA THR A 268 6.49 21.15 2.76
C THR A 268 7.98 21.26 3.09
N THR A 269 8.46 22.46 3.42
CA THR A 269 9.88 22.67 3.73
C THR A 269 10.34 22.07 5.07
N GLU A 270 9.41 21.68 5.95
CA GLU A 270 9.72 21.07 7.25
C GLU A 270 9.57 19.54 7.22
N GLU A 271 8.69 19.00 6.36
CA GLU A 271 8.49 17.55 6.15
C GLU A 271 9.31 16.98 4.98
N ARG A 272 10.13 17.82 4.33
CA ARG A 272 10.88 17.50 3.11
C ARG A 272 11.72 16.22 3.26
N PRO A 273 11.36 15.11 2.56
CA PRO A 273 12.04 13.84 2.77
C PRO A 273 13.54 13.90 2.44
N SER A 274 14.34 13.07 3.10
CA SER A 274 15.81 13.10 3.04
C SER A 274 16.41 12.85 1.64
N TYR A 275 15.61 12.33 0.70
CA TYR A 275 15.95 12.17 -0.71
C TYR A 275 15.76 13.44 -1.56
N CYS A 276 14.99 14.44 -1.11
CA CYS A 276 14.67 15.66 -1.86
C CYS A 276 15.65 16.82 -1.59
N LYS A 277 16.91 16.70 -2.03
CA LYS A 277 17.94 17.73 -1.81
C LYS A 277 17.73 19.02 -2.63
N PRO A 278 18.13 20.21 -2.12
CA PRO A 278 17.84 21.49 -2.80
C PRO A 278 18.63 21.78 -4.09
N SER A 279 19.67 21.00 -4.39
CA SER A 279 20.59 21.24 -5.53
C SER A 279 20.26 20.45 -6.80
N ASP A 280 19.41 19.43 -6.69
CA ASP A 280 19.43 18.30 -7.62
C ASP A 280 18.27 18.38 -8.62
N THR A 281 18.27 19.43 -9.47
CA THR A 281 17.21 19.70 -10.45
C THR A 281 17.16 18.72 -11.63
N VAL A 282 18.13 17.82 -11.77
CA VAL A 282 18.12 16.74 -12.77
C VAL A 282 18.54 15.43 -12.12
N PHE A 283 17.58 14.57 -11.82
CA PHE A 283 17.87 13.22 -11.36
C PHE A 283 18.49 12.38 -12.49
N ASP A 284 19.75 11.98 -12.34
CA ASP A 284 20.29 10.94 -13.23
C ASP A 284 19.87 9.53 -12.79
N LEU A 285 18.70 9.16 -13.34
CA LEU A 285 18.11 7.84 -13.61
C LEU A 285 18.99 6.55 -13.59
N GLY A 286 20.32 6.65 -13.69
CA GLY A 286 21.21 5.56 -14.13
C GLY A 286 21.58 4.52 -13.08
N ASN A 287 22.49 4.85 -12.15
CA ASN A 287 23.27 3.84 -11.42
C ASN A 287 22.96 3.71 -9.91
N ILE A 288 22.46 4.75 -9.25
CA ILE A 288 22.01 4.70 -7.84
C ILE A 288 20.55 4.18 -7.74
N VAL A 289 19.87 4.18 -8.88
CA VAL A 289 18.42 4.09 -9.04
C VAL A 289 17.91 2.66 -9.04
N GLY A 290 18.66 1.73 -9.64
CA GLY A 290 18.27 0.31 -9.71
C GLY A 290 18.06 -0.37 -8.34
N SER A 291 18.57 0.24 -7.26
CA SER A 291 18.27 -0.12 -5.88
C SER A 291 17.31 0.90 -5.24
N ILE A 292 17.69 2.16 -5.09
CA ILE A 292 16.91 3.13 -4.27
C ILE A 292 15.57 3.51 -4.92
N PHE A 293 15.50 3.57 -6.24
CA PHE A 293 14.26 3.91 -6.96
C PHE A 293 13.37 2.68 -7.16
N LYS A 294 13.95 1.48 -7.28
CA LYS A 294 13.22 0.20 -7.12
C LYS A 294 12.56 0.13 -5.73
N THR A 295 13.19 0.72 -4.73
CA THR A 295 12.62 0.89 -3.39
C THR A 295 11.48 1.92 -3.33
N LEU A 296 11.71 3.16 -3.78
CA LEU A 296 10.70 4.23 -3.70
C LEU A 296 9.48 3.98 -4.59
N LEU A 297 9.64 3.40 -5.79
CA LEU A 297 8.52 3.16 -6.72
C LEU A 297 7.57 2.03 -6.28
N LEU A 298 7.95 1.23 -5.28
CA LEU A 298 7.15 0.08 -4.83
C LEU A 298 6.64 0.23 -3.39
N GLY A 299 7.20 1.13 -2.58
CA GLY A 299 6.96 1.18 -1.12
C GLY A 299 7.84 0.22 -0.29
N TYR A 300 8.93 -0.30 -0.88
CA TYR A 300 9.72 -1.40 -0.32
C TYR A 300 11.21 -1.07 -0.20
N ASN A 301 11.67 -0.79 1.02
CA ASN A 301 13.11 -0.74 1.30
C ASN A 301 13.74 -2.12 1.12
N SER A 302 15.05 -2.19 0.92
CA SER A 302 15.77 -3.46 0.92
C SER A 302 17.14 -3.34 1.58
N PHE A 303 17.65 -4.49 2.05
CA PHE A 303 19.01 -4.63 2.57
C PHE A 303 19.63 -5.93 2.08
N THR A 304 20.96 -5.99 2.02
CA THR A 304 21.68 -7.21 1.62
C THR A 304 22.22 -7.92 2.84
N THR A 305 21.88 -9.20 3.00
CA THR A 305 22.37 -10.05 4.09
C THR A 305 23.88 -10.34 3.97
N THR A 306 24.47 -10.75 5.08
CA THR A 306 25.84 -11.31 5.19
C THR A 306 26.10 -12.55 4.34
N ASP A 307 25.05 -13.20 3.79
CA ASP A 307 25.16 -14.28 2.80
C ASP A 307 24.73 -13.89 1.38
N GLY A 308 24.64 -12.59 1.09
CA GLY A 308 24.51 -12.03 -0.26
C GLY A 308 23.11 -12.08 -0.86
N VAL A 309 22.07 -12.09 -0.02
CA VAL A 309 20.66 -12.08 -0.45
C VAL A 309 20.03 -10.72 -0.16
N GLU A 310 19.40 -10.14 -1.17
CA GLU A 310 18.58 -8.92 -1.04
C GLU A 310 17.24 -9.30 -0.39
N LEU A 311 16.91 -8.69 0.75
CA LEU A 311 15.65 -8.85 1.47
C LEU A 311 14.89 -7.52 1.51
N ALA A 312 13.59 -7.56 1.27
CA ALA A 312 12.71 -6.40 1.19
C ALA A 312 11.90 -6.16 2.49
N TYR A 313 11.60 -4.90 2.80
CA TYR A 313 10.73 -4.52 3.92
C TYR A 313 10.00 -3.19 3.67
N GLN A 314 8.74 -3.12 4.07
CA GLN A 314 8.02 -1.85 4.18
C GLN A 314 8.49 -1.10 5.45
N SER A 315 8.42 0.24 5.41
CA SER A 315 8.71 1.11 6.56
C SER A 315 7.66 2.21 6.62
N HIS A 316 6.87 2.24 7.69
CA HIS A 316 5.68 3.08 7.82
C HIS A 316 5.70 3.91 9.10
N GLY A 317 5.17 5.13 9.01
CA GLY A 317 5.12 6.07 10.14
C GLY A 317 6.45 6.77 10.42
N ASP A 318 6.46 7.52 11.52
CA ASP A 318 7.57 8.35 11.96
C ASP A 318 8.67 7.52 12.65
N GLN A 319 9.89 7.56 12.12
CA GLN A 319 11.06 6.83 12.62
C GLN A 319 11.55 7.29 14.00
N ALA A 320 11.09 8.44 14.51
CA ALA A 320 11.34 8.87 15.88
C ALA A 320 10.43 8.17 16.90
N LYS A 321 9.36 7.47 16.45
CA LYS A 321 8.51 6.63 17.31
C LYS A 321 9.18 5.28 17.56
N LYS A 322 8.71 4.59 18.60
CA LYS A 322 9.22 3.27 18.97
C LYS A 322 9.07 2.27 17.80
N PRO A 323 10.08 1.44 17.47
CA PRO A 323 9.97 0.43 16.41
C PRO A 323 8.99 -0.71 16.76
N LEU A 324 8.24 -1.16 15.76
CA LEU A 324 7.33 -2.30 15.80
C LEU A 324 7.51 -3.15 14.53
N ILE A 325 8.10 -4.34 14.67
CA ILE A 325 8.32 -5.27 13.56
C ILE A 325 7.11 -6.20 13.41
N LEU A 326 6.62 -6.44 12.20
CA LEU A 326 5.49 -7.32 11.89
C LEU A 326 5.92 -8.50 11.00
N LEU A 327 5.91 -9.73 11.53
CA LEU A 327 6.37 -10.93 10.82
C LEU A 327 5.20 -11.80 10.35
N HIS A 328 5.10 -11.99 9.04
CA HIS A 328 4.05 -12.81 8.41
C HIS A 328 4.29 -14.32 8.53
N GLY A 329 3.26 -15.11 8.17
CA GLY A 329 3.30 -16.56 8.15
C GLY A 329 3.88 -17.18 6.87
N PHE A 330 3.88 -18.51 6.82
CA PHE A 330 4.25 -19.28 5.62
C PHE A 330 3.39 -18.89 4.40
N THR A 331 3.98 -18.86 3.20
CA THR A 331 3.36 -18.45 1.92
C THR A 331 2.81 -17.02 1.85
N GLY A 332 2.82 -16.25 2.95
CA GLY A 332 2.46 -14.83 2.95
C GLY A 332 3.60 -13.91 2.50
N SER A 333 3.36 -12.60 2.62
CA SER A 333 4.31 -11.49 2.45
C SER A 333 3.99 -10.41 3.49
N SER A 334 4.73 -9.31 3.49
CA SER A 334 4.39 -8.10 4.25
C SER A 334 3.00 -7.52 3.93
N ASP A 335 2.48 -7.73 2.71
CA ASP A 335 1.17 -7.23 2.26
C ASP A 335 0.01 -7.72 3.15
N VAL A 336 0.14 -8.87 3.83
CA VAL A 336 -0.87 -9.40 4.76
C VAL A 336 -1.10 -8.49 5.98
N TRP A 337 -0.19 -7.54 6.24
CA TRP A 337 -0.33 -6.55 7.31
C TRP A 337 -1.00 -5.25 6.85
N GLY A 338 -1.37 -5.10 5.56
CA GLY A 338 -2.00 -3.89 5.00
C GLY A 338 -3.19 -3.37 5.83
N ARG A 339 -4.11 -4.27 6.21
CA ARG A 339 -5.28 -3.96 7.06
C ARG A 339 -4.93 -3.45 8.48
N ASN A 340 -3.66 -3.52 8.90
CA ASN A 340 -3.18 -3.18 10.25
C ASN A 340 -2.25 -1.96 10.29
N ILE A 341 -1.46 -1.73 9.23
CA ILE A 341 -0.40 -0.71 9.18
C ILE A 341 -0.92 0.69 9.56
N SER A 342 -2.08 1.11 9.04
CA SER A 342 -2.61 2.46 9.24
C SER A 342 -2.89 2.79 10.72
N ALA A 343 -3.43 1.85 11.50
CA ALA A 343 -3.67 2.04 12.93
C ALA A 343 -2.37 1.94 13.77
N LEU A 344 -1.43 1.10 13.36
CA LEU A 344 -0.18 0.88 14.10
C LEU A 344 0.80 2.06 13.93
N ARG A 345 0.89 2.66 12.73
CA ARG A 345 1.82 3.77 12.42
C ARG A 345 1.49 5.09 13.15
N GLU A 346 0.27 5.22 13.69
CA GLU A 346 -0.09 6.33 14.57
C GLU A 346 0.82 6.39 15.82
N ASN A 347 1.23 5.23 16.33
CA ASN A 347 1.94 5.11 17.61
C ASN A 347 3.36 4.53 17.49
N PHE A 348 3.70 3.88 16.38
CA PHE A 348 4.97 3.17 16.18
C PHE A 348 5.62 3.50 14.83
N TRP A 349 6.94 3.30 14.73
CA TRP A 349 7.61 3.09 13.46
C TRP A 349 7.40 1.62 13.06
N VAL A 350 6.56 1.38 12.06
CA VAL A 350 6.12 0.04 11.67
C VAL A 350 7.03 -0.51 10.57
N ILE A 351 7.62 -1.68 10.80
CA ILE A 351 8.61 -2.32 9.93
C ILE A 351 8.05 -3.69 9.51
N VAL A 352 7.84 -3.91 8.21
CA VAL A 352 7.16 -5.10 7.70
C VAL A 352 8.03 -5.81 6.66
N PRO A 353 8.92 -6.74 7.06
CA PRO A 353 9.75 -7.49 6.12
C PRO A 353 8.95 -8.54 5.33
N ASP A 354 9.27 -8.66 4.05
CA ASP A 354 9.05 -9.90 3.31
C ASP A 354 10.11 -10.91 3.80
N LEU A 355 9.68 -12.06 4.32
CA LEU A 355 10.60 -13.12 4.75
C LEU A 355 11.41 -13.64 3.55
N ARG A 356 12.63 -14.13 3.80
CA ARG A 356 13.47 -14.81 2.79
C ARG A 356 12.64 -15.80 1.98
N GLY A 357 12.79 -15.78 0.66
CA GLY A 357 12.07 -16.65 -0.28
C GLY A 357 10.57 -16.36 -0.45
N HIS A 358 10.02 -15.31 0.18
CA HIS A 358 8.63 -14.88 0.08
C HIS A 358 8.54 -13.48 -0.52
N GLY A 359 7.41 -13.15 -1.16
CA GLY A 359 7.15 -11.82 -1.74
C GLY A 359 8.30 -11.31 -2.61
N ARG A 360 8.82 -10.13 -2.27
CA ARG A 360 9.91 -9.44 -2.97
C ARG A 360 11.31 -9.81 -2.45
N SER A 361 11.39 -10.64 -1.40
CA SER A 361 12.64 -11.05 -0.76
C SER A 361 13.31 -12.23 -1.47
N GLY A 362 14.61 -12.10 -1.70
CA GLY A 362 15.43 -13.11 -2.35
C GLY A 362 15.61 -14.39 -1.53
N ARG A 363 16.28 -15.37 -2.16
CA ARG A 363 16.75 -16.64 -1.58
C ARG A 363 18.01 -17.10 -2.31
N ARG A 364 18.81 -17.98 -1.71
CA ARG A 364 19.97 -18.58 -2.37
C ARG A 364 19.53 -19.56 -3.46
N PRO A 365 20.17 -19.56 -4.65
CA PRO A 365 19.83 -20.51 -5.72
C PRO A 365 20.02 -22.00 -5.38
N ASP A 366 20.80 -22.34 -4.34
CA ASP A 366 20.90 -23.74 -3.88
C ASP A 366 19.76 -24.16 -2.93
N GLY A 367 18.96 -23.20 -2.46
CA GLY A 367 17.85 -23.41 -1.53
C GLY A 367 18.25 -24.23 -0.31
N LYS A 368 19.45 -23.97 0.25
CA LYS A 368 19.92 -24.53 1.53
C LYS A 368 19.70 -23.59 2.71
N ASP A 369 19.08 -22.45 2.44
CA ASP A 369 18.72 -21.36 3.34
C ASP A 369 17.24 -21.37 3.72
N ALA A 370 16.52 -22.41 3.29
CA ALA A 370 15.13 -22.72 3.66
C ALA A 370 15.06 -23.32 5.07
N THR A 371 15.51 -22.58 6.09
CA THR A 371 15.44 -22.99 7.50
C THR A 371 14.97 -21.85 8.40
N VAL A 372 14.19 -22.17 9.43
CA VAL A 372 13.72 -21.20 10.44
C VAL A 372 14.90 -20.52 11.13
N SER A 373 16.01 -21.24 11.32
CA SER A 373 17.25 -20.70 11.89
C SER A 373 17.89 -19.61 11.03
N ARG A 374 17.88 -19.75 9.70
CA ARG A 374 18.35 -18.72 8.77
C ARG A 374 17.43 -17.50 8.77
N LEU A 375 16.11 -17.71 8.79
CA LEU A 375 15.14 -16.61 8.88
C LEU A 375 15.25 -15.88 10.24
N GLY A 376 15.54 -16.58 11.33
CA GLY A 376 15.89 -15.97 12.62
C GLY A 376 17.16 -15.10 12.55
N LYS A 377 18.16 -15.51 11.76
CA LYS A 377 19.35 -14.70 11.49
C LYS A 377 19.08 -13.53 10.53
N ASP A 378 18.11 -13.65 9.61
CA ASP A 378 17.65 -12.54 8.76
C ASP A 378 16.99 -11.43 9.61
N LEU A 379 16.14 -11.81 10.58
CA LEU A 379 15.57 -10.87 11.55
C LEU A 379 16.65 -10.16 12.37
N LYS A 380 17.74 -10.86 12.75
CA LYS A 380 18.89 -10.24 13.42
C LYS A 380 19.63 -9.25 12.54
N GLU A 381 19.84 -9.58 11.27
CA GLU A 381 20.51 -8.70 10.32
C GLU A 381 19.64 -7.48 9.94
N LEU A 382 18.31 -7.61 9.91
CA LEU A 382 17.38 -6.47 9.78
C LEU A 382 17.45 -5.54 10.99
N VAL A 383 17.43 -6.09 12.21
CA VAL A 383 17.55 -5.33 13.46
C VAL A 383 18.89 -4.57 13.53
N ASP A 384 19.99 -5.19 13.09
CA ASP A 384 21.31 -4.53 13.03
C ASP A 384 21.37 -3.48 11.90
N TRP A 385 20.81 -3.77 10.72
CA TRP A 385 20.73 -2.84 9.58
C TRP A 385 19.98 -1.54 9.92
N LEU A 386 18.91 -1.66 10.73
CA LEU A 386 18.11 -0.53 11.19
C LEU A 386 18.69 0.15 12.46
N GLY A 387 19.85 -0.27 12.97
CA GLY A 387 20.49 0.30 14.16
C GLY A 387 19.81 -0.01 15.49
N LEU A 388 18.80 -0.88 15.51
CA LEU A 388 17.90 -1.11 16.66
C LEU A 388 18.51 -1.94 17.82
N ASN A 389 19.82 -2.15 17.79
CA ASN A 389 20.58 -3.00 18.69
C ASN A 389 22.01 -2.47 18.93
N ASP A 390 22.32 -1.24 18.51
CA ASP A 390 23.63 -0.63 18.79
C ASP A 390 23.76 -0.25 20.28
N LYS A 391 24.96 -0.46 20.83
CA LYS A 391 25.33 -0.19 22.22
C LYS A 391 26.28 1.00 22.37
N ASP A 392 26.82 1.51 21.27
CA ASP A 392 27.76 2.63 21.27
C ASP A 392 27.03 4.00 21.16
N HIS A 393 25.70 4.01 21.03
CA HIS A 393 24.85 5.17 21.29
C HIS A 393 24.78 5.47 22.79
N THR A 394 25.85 6.09 23.31
CA THR A 394 25.98 6.51 24.72
C THR A 394 25.22 7.79 25.08
N ASP A 395 24.61 8.45 24.09
CA ASP A 395 23.68 9.57 24.25
C ASP A 395 22.36 9.24 23.52
N GLN A 396 21.25 9.27 24.27
CA GLN A 396 19.85 8.92 23.92
C GLN A 396 19.48 7.42 23.88
N ASP A 397 18.37 7.09 24.55
CA ASP A 397 17.80 5.75 24.67
C ASP A 397 17.20 5.25 23.33
N VAL A 398 17.95 4.45 22.57
CA VAL A 398 17.40 3.71 21.42
C VAL A 398 16.39 2.68 21.95
N ALA A 399 15.11 2.93 21.71
CA ALA A 399 14.03 2.09 22.23
C ALA A 399 14.06 0.69 21.60
N ARG A 400 14.21 -0.35 22.45
CA ARG A 400 14.10 -1.77 22.06
C ARG A 400 12.86 -2.00 21.19
N PRO A 401 12.96 -2.72 20.06
CA PRO A 401 11.82 -2.98 19.19
C PRO A 401 10.75 -3.84 19.89
N SER A 402 9.48 -3.53 19.64
CA SER A 402 8.39 -4.52 19.76
C SER A 402 8.39 -5.44 18.53
N CYS A 403 7.90 -6.67 18.64
CA CYS A 403 7.58 -7.52 17.49
C CYS A 403 6.20 -8.17 17.62
N ILE A 404 5.41 -8.12 16.54
CA ILE A 404 4.26 -8.99 16.32
C ILE A 404 4.69 -10.05 15.31
N ALA A 405 4.32 -11.30 15.55
CA ALA A 405 4.63 -12.40 14.66
C ALA A 405 3.44 -13.37 14.59
N GLY A 406 3.06 -13.77 13.38
CA GLY A 406 2.02 -14.78 13.17
C GLY A 406 2.60 -16.07 12.59
N SER A 407 2.03 -17.22 12.98
CA SER A 407 2.35 -18.51 12.35
C SER A 407 3.87 -18.83 12.44
N LEU A 408 4.48 -19.20 11.31
CA LEU A 408 5.93 -19.32 11.10
C LEU A 408 6.76 -18.18 11.74
N GLY A 409 6.26 -16.94 11.74
CA GLY A 409 6.93 -15.79 12.36
C GLY A 409 7.25 -16.03 13.85
N CYS A 410 6.37 -16.71 14.59
CA CYS A 410 6.61 -17.03 16.00
C CYS A 410 7.85 -17.93 16.15
N ALA A 411 7.97 -18.98 15.31
CA ALA A 411 9.12 -19.86 15.29
C ALA A 411 10.42 -19.16 14.85
N ILE A 412 10.32 -18.16 13.96
CA ILE A 412 11.45 -17.29 13.62
C ILE A 412 11.92 -16.53 14.86
N THR A 413 11.02 -15.99 15.69
CA THR A 413 11.41 -15.33 16.96
C THR A 413 11.93 -16.30 18.03
N TRP A 414 11.41 -17.53 18.13
CA TRP A 414 11.95 -18.56 19.04
C TRP A 414 13.35 -19.03 18.62
N SER A 415 13.60 -19.12 17.31
CA SER A 415 14.93 -19.42 16.77
C SER A 415 15.89 -18.23 16.89
N PHE A 416 15.39 -16.99 16.79
CA PHE A 416 16.17 -15.78 17.07
C PHE A 416 16.65 -15.78 18.52
N THR A 417 15.76 -15.97 19.50
CA THR A 417 16.15 -15.85 20.92
C THR A 417 17.07 -16.97 21.38
N GLU A 418 16.96 -18.17 20.78
CA GLU A 418 17.93 -19.24 21.00
C GLU A 418 19.33 -18.94 20.45
N GLN A 419 19.43 -18.25 19.31
CA GLN A 419 20.70 -17.91 18.65
C GLN A 419 21.36 -16.63 19.19
N PHE A 420 20.57 -15.60 19.52
CA PHE A 420 21.05 -14.24 19.77
C PHE A 420 20.63 -13.66 21.14
N GLY A 421 19.84 -14.40 21.91
CA GLY A 421 19.28 -13.96 23.20
C GLY A 421 17.95 -13.22 23.06
N GLN A 422 17.20 -13.18 24.16
CA GLN A 422 15.85 -12.65 24.24
C GLN A 422 15.77 -11.12 24.39
N ASN A 423 16.79 -10.51 25.00
CA ASN A 423 16.76 -9.12 25.46
C ASN A 423 16.83 -8.05 24.34
N VAL A 424 16.71 -8.42 23.06
CA VAL A 424 16.59 -7.47 21.94
C VAL A 424 15.19 -6.85 21.93
N PHE A 425 14.15 -7.67 21.88
CA PHE A 425 12.76 -7.19 21.91
C PHE A 425 12.33 -6.89 23.34
N ASP A 426 11.63 -5.80 23.61
CA ASP A 426 10.99 -5.58 24.93
C ASP A 426 9.58 -6.19 24.99
N LYS A 427 8.89 -6.29 23.83
CA LYS A 427 7.57 -6.88 23.69
C LYS A 427 7.50 -7.86 22.52
N LEU A 428 6.90 -9.02 22.76
CA LEU A 428 6.63 -10.04 21.74
C LEU A 428 5.14 -10.40 21.72
N ILE A 429 4.53 -10.40 20.55
CA ILE A 429 3.15 -10.87 20.33
C ILE A 429 3.21 -12.06 19.37
N TRP A 430 2.84 -13.24 19.85
CA TRP A 430 2.80 -14.48 19.07
C TRP A 430 1.36 -14.84 18.73
N VAL A 431 1.06 -14.92 17.42
CA VAL A 431 -0.29 -15.16 16.91
C VAL A 431 -0.41 -16.55 16.30
N ASP A 432 -1.27 -17.36 16.93
CA ASP A 432 -1.80 -18.65 16.50
C ASP A 432 -0.77 -19.70 16.02
N GLN A 433 0.40 -19.76 16.67
CA GLN A 433 1.40 -20.81 16.40
C GLN A 433 1.60 -21.69 17.64
N ALA A 434 1.44 -23.00 17.48
CA ALA A 434 1.85 -23.96 18.52
C ALA A 434 3.38 -24.16 18.51
N PRO A 435 4.02 -24.37 19.68
CA PRO A 435 5.48 -24.47 19.83
C PRO A 435 6.08 -25.79 19.33
N LEU A 436 5.24 -26.78 19.01
CA LEU A 436 5.59 -27.98 18.27
C LEU A 436 4.44 -28.28 17.30
N GLN A 437 4.75 -28.49 16.02
CA GLN A 437 3.72 -28.71 15.01
C GLN A 437 3.28 -30.18 14.91
N ASN A 438 4.25 -31.10 14.94
CA ASN A 438 4.03 -32.54 14.80
C ASN A 438 3.60 -33.22 16.11
N TYR A 439 2.74 -34.24 16.02
CA TYR A 439 2.37 -35.08 17.17
C TYR A 439 3.54 -35.95 17.63
N THR A 440 3.65 -36.18 18.95
CA THR A 440 4.71 -37.03 19.51
C THR A 440 4.29 -38.49 19.58
N GLN A 441 5.25 -39.41 19.34
CA GLN A 441 4.99 -40.86 19.38
C GLN A 441 4.65 -41.40 20.78
N ASP A 442 4.92 -40.63 21.84
CA ASP A 442 4.56 -40.96 23.23
C ASP A 442 3.14 -40.48 23.62
N GLY A 443 2.44 -39.76 22.74
CA GLY A 443 1.11 -39.21 23.00
C GLY A 443 1.06 -38.03 23.98
N THR A 444 2.21 -37.43 24.33
CA THR A 444 2.26 -36.21 25.16
C THR A 444 1.90 -34.92 24.41
N TRP A 445 1.78 -34.99 23.08
CA TRP A 445 1.39 -33.89 22.21
C TRP A 445 0.59 -34.44 21.01
N GLY A 446 -0.71 -34.21 20.99
CA GLY A 446 -1.66 -34.78 20.02
C GLY A 446 -2.59 -33.73 19.39
N PRO A 447 -3.74 -34.16 18.81
CA PRO A 447 -4.71 -33.28 18.14
C PRO A 447 -5.32 -32.16 18.99
N GLU A 448 -5.09 -32.20 20.30
CA GLU A 448 -5.47 -31.16 21.25
C GLU A 448 -4.43 -30.02 21.40
N HIS A 449 -3.19 -30.19 20.89
CA HIS A 449 -2.14 -29.17 20.89
C HIS A 449 -1.46 -28.95 19.52
N GLY A 450 -1.20 -30.00 18.75
CA GLY A 450 -0.49 -29.93 17.46
C GLY A 450 -1.35 -29.41 16.32
N ASN A 451 -0.76 -29.29 15.12
CA ASN A 451 -1.49 -28.79 13.95
C ASN A 451 -2.58 -29.78 13.50
N ARG A 452 -3.71 -29.28 12.96
CA ARG A 452 -4.83 -30.16 12.56
C ARG A 452 -4.54 -31.02 11.33
N SER A 453 -3.75 -30.49 10.38
CA SER A 453 -3.59 -31.07 9.03
C SER A 453 -2.16 -31.52 8.72
N LEU A 454 -1.16 -30.77 9.19
CA LEU A 454 0.26 -30.96 8.88
C LEU A 454 1.04 -31.19 10.19
N ASN A 455 1.01 -32.44 10.66
CA ASN A 455 1.32 -32.85 12.03
C ASN A 455 2.12 -34.18 12.14
N SER A 456 2.59 -34.68 11.02
CA SER A 456 3.30 -35.96 10.92
C SER A 456 4.17 -36.00 9.66
N SER A 457 5.23 -36.82 9.66
CA SER A 457 6.05 -37.07 8.46
C SER A 457 5.23 -37.57 7.26
N GLU A 458 4.11 -38.26 7.50
CA GLU A 458 3.18 -38.68 6.46
C GLU A 458 2.44 -37.49 5.86
N SER A 459 1.81 -36.64 6.69
CA SER A 459 1.16 -35.40 6.20
C SER A 459 2.14 -34.46 5.48
N LEU A 460 3.40 -34.38 5.93
CA LEU A 460 4.46 -33.64 5.25
C LEU A 460 4.81 -34.26 3.89
N THR A 461 4.93 -35.58 3.81
CA THR A 461 5.19 -36.28 2.53
C THR A 461 4.07 -36.03 1.53
N ASN A 462 2.81 -36.17 1.96
CA ASN A 462 1.64 -35.89 1.11
C ASN A 462 1.61 -34.43 0.64
N MET A 463 2.00 -33.48 1.50
CA MET A 463 2.10 -32.06 1.14
C MET A 463 3.22 -31.83 0.13
N LEU A 464 4.41 -32.41 0.33
CA LEU A 464 5.55 -32.30 -0.59
C LEU A 464 5.26 -32.88 -1.98
N ASP A 465 4.62 -34.05 -2.04
CA ASP A 465 4.22 -34.68 -3.30
C ASP A 465 3.22 -33.79 -4.06
N THR A 466 2.22 -33.24 -3.36
CA THR A 466 1.27 -32.27 -3.93
C THR A 466 1.97 -30.99 -4.37
N LEU A 467 2.84 -30.42 -3.54
CA LEU A 467 3.59 -29.18 -3.82
C LEU A 467 4.55 -29.33 -5.04
N SER A 468 5.00 -30.56 -5.32
CA SER A 468 5.83 -30.89 -6.48
C SER A 468 5.06 -31.10 -7.79
N THR A 469 3.73 -31.26 -7.73
CA THR A 469 2.89 -31.66 -8.88
C THR A 469 1.75 -30.68 -9.18
N ASN A 470 1.08 -30.15 -8.14
CA ASN A 470 0.09 -29.08 -8.22
C ASN A 470 0.22 -28.13 -7.01
N PRO A 471 1.18 -27.17 -7.01
CA PRO A 471 1.44 -26.30 -5.87
C PRO A 471 0.23 -25.41 -5.49
N ASP A 472 -0.62 -25.06 -6.46
CA ASP A 472 -1.84 -24.27 -6.26
C ASP A 472 -2.80 -24.93 -5.25
N ASP A 473 -2.90 -26.27 -5.23
CA ASP A 473 -3.74 -26.99 -4.27
C ASP A 473 -3.21 -26.84 -2.83
N VAL A 474 -1.89 -26.79 -2.65
CA VAL A 474 -1.26 -26.61 -1.33
C VAL A 474 -1.43 -25.16 -0.85
N TYR A 475 -1.28 -24.20 -1.75
CA TYR A 475 -1.52 -22.79 -1.44
C TYR A 475 -3.00 -22.54 -1.11
N LYS A 476 -3.93 -23.09 -1.89
CA LYS A 476 -5.37 -23.00 -1.59
C LYS A 476 -5.74 -23.73 -0.29
N GLY A 477 -5.22 -24.94 -0.08
CA GLY A 477 -5.43 -25.68 1.17
C GLY A 477 -4.88 -24.96 2.41
N THR A 478 -3.87 -24.10 2.23
CA THR A 478 -3.38 -23.19 3.27
C THR A 478 -4.42 -22.11 3.56
N VAL A 479 -4.89 -21.36 2.54
CA VAL A 479 -5.96 -20.35 2.67
C VAL A 479 -7.21 -20.93 3.35
N ASP A 480 -7.70 -22.07 2.86
CA ASP A 480 -8.92 -22.72 3.32
C ASP A 480 -8.84 -23.21 4.78
N GLY A 481 -7.62 -23.47 5.29
CA GLY A 481 -7.37 -23.80 6.70
C GLY A 481 -7.05 -22.59 7.58
N CYS A 482 -6.58 -21.47 7.01
CA CYS A 482 -6.16 -20.30 7.77
C CYS A 482 -7.30 -19.31 8.04
N LEU A 483 -8.20 -19.09 7.07
CA LEU A 483 -9.35 -18.19 7.21
C LEU A 483 -10.53 -18.91 7.87
N ALA A 484 -10.95 -18.48 9.06
CA ALA A 484 -12.02 -19.15 9.81
C ALA A 484 -13.36 -19.13 9.08
N TYR A 485 -13.67 -18.07 8.33
CA TYR A 485 -14.92 -18.02 7.56
C TYR A 485 -14.94 -18.97 6.35
N ILE A 486 -13.79 -19.51 5.93
CA ILE A 486 -13.69 -20.57 4.91
C ILE A 486 -13.66 -21.95 5.58
N TRP A 487 -12.90 -22.09 6.67
CA TRP A 487 -12.78 -23.32 7.46
C TRP A 487 -14.08 -23.78 8.12
N ASP A 488 -14.88 -22.83 8.65
CA ASP A 488 -16.24 -23.05 9.15
C ASP A 488 -17.26 -22.24 8.31
N PRO A 489 -17.78 -22.81 7.21
CA PRO A 489 -18.80 -22.15 6.39
C PRO A 489 -20.15 -21.91 7.08
N ILE A 490 -20.38 -22.48 8.27
CA ILE A 490 -21.63 -22.26 9.02
C ILE A 490 -21.49 -20.97 9.84
N TRP A 491 -20.37 -20.76 10.52
CA TRP A 491 -20.05 -19.50 11.18
C TRP A 491 -19.71 -18.38 10.18
N GLY A 492 -18.93 -18.70 9.15
CA GLY A 492 -18.45 -17.74 8.16
C GLY A 492 -19.58 -16.97 7.48
N ARG A 493 -20.64 -17.66 7.04
CA ARG A 493 -21.84 -17.03 6.45
C ARG A 493 -22.61 -16.12 7.39
N GLN A 494 -22.37 -16.20 8.70
CA GLN A 494 -22.98 -15.31 9.70
C GLN A 494 -22.19 -13.99 9.88
N GLN A 495 -20.99 -13.88 9.28
CA GLN A 495 -20.15 -12.67 9.37
C GLN A 495 -20.41 -11.66 8.23
N PHE A 496 -21.30 -11.97 7.28
CA PHE A 496 -21.60 -11.15 6.11
C PHE A 496 -23.11 -10.97 5.94
N ASP A 497 -23.54 -9.79 5.49
CA ASP A 497 -24.97 -9.46 5.31
C ASP A 497 -25.68 -10.30 4.22
N SER A 498 -24.93 -11.00 3.36
CA SER A 498 -25.50 -11.87 2.33
C SER A 498 -24.56 -12.99 1.87
N GLU A 499 -25.16 -14.03 1.31
CA GLU A 499 -24.48 -15.12 0.58
C GLU A 499 -23.52 -14.60 -0.49
N ALA A 500 -23.91 -13.54 -1.22
CA ALA A 500 -23.07 -12.95 -2.27
C ALA A 500 -21.84 -12.24 -1.70
N ALA A 501 -21.98 -11.52 -0.59
CA ALA A 501 -20.86 -10.87 0.10
C ALA A 501 -19.89 -11.90 0.68
N TYR A 502 -20.40 -12.96 1.30
CA TYR A 502 -19.60 -14.10 1.78
C TYR A 502 -18.80 -14.75 0.62
N LEU A 503 -19.46 -15.12 -0.48
CA LEU A 503 -18.78 -15.76 -1.62
C LEU A 503 -17.75 -14.84 -2.27
N LYS A 504 -18.02 -13.54 -2.39
CA LYS A 504 -17.07 -12.56 -2.93
C LYS A 504 -15.85 -12.38 -2.02
N ALA A 505 -16.05 -12.35 -0.70
CA ALA A 505 -14.93 -12.33 0.25
C ALA A 505 -14.07 -13.61 0.17
N GLN A 506 -14.70 -14.79 0.01
CA GLN A 506 -13.96 -16.03 -0.25
C GLN A 506 -13.12 -15.93 -1.53
N GLU A 507 -13.68 -15.41 -2.63
CA GLU A 507 -12.99 -15.24 -3.91
C GLU A 507 -11.83 -14.24 -3.83
N ASP A 508 -12.04 -13.08 -3.22
CA ASP A 508 -11.06 -11.99 -3.13
C ASP A 508 -9.87 -12.34 -2.24
N ASP A 509 -10.11 -12.78 -1.00
CA ASP A 509 -9.01 -13.15 -0.09
C ASP A 509 -8.28 -14.39 -0.61
N THR A 510 -8.97 -15.38 -1.18
CA THR A 510 -8.29 -16.53 -1.83
C THR A 510 -7.41 -16.08 -2.98
N SER A 511 -7.88 -15.17 -3.83
CA SER A 511 -7.08 -14.63 -4.93
C SER A 511 -5.87 -13.84 -4.44
N PHE A 512 -6.04 -13.01 -3.41
CA PHE A 512 -4.96 -12.26 -2.76
C PHE A 512 -3.86 -13.18 -2.22
N PHE A 513 -4.19 -14.14 -1.35
CA PHE A 513 -3.21 -15.03 -0.75
C PHE A 513 -2.58 -16.00 -1.78
N LEU A 514 -3.33 -16.48 -2.78
CA LEU A 514 -2.76 -17.27 -3.88
C LEU A 514 -1.75 -16.47 -4.72
N ASN A 515 -2.06 -15.20 -5.03
CA ASN A 515 -1.17 -14.35 -5.82
C ASN A 515 0.12 -13.98 -5.07
N ILE A 516 0.10 -13.95 -3.73
CA ILE A 516 1.29 -13.82 -2.89
C ILE A 516 2.09 -15.15 -2.88
N ALA A 517 1.43 -16.27 -2.59
CA ALA A 517 2.07 -17.58 -2.53
C ALA A 517 2.78 -17.96 -3.85
N LYS A 518 2.19 -17.58 -4.99
CA LYS A 518 2.73 -17.82 -6.34
C LYS A 518 3.99 -17.04 -6.70
N GLN A 519 4.38 -16.02 -5.92
CA GLN A 519 5.68 -15.34 -6.06
C GLN A 519 6.83 -16.18 -5.50
N GLY A 520 6.53 -17.09 -4.57
CA GLY A 520 7.48 -17.98 -3.95
C GLY A 520 7.85 -19.20 -4.78
N ASP A 521 8.75 -20.02 -4.23
CA ASP A 521 9.30 -21.21 -4.88
C ASP A 521 8.79 -22.47 -4.17
N PRO A 522 8.00 -23.34 -4.83
CA PRO A 522 7.39 -24.49 -4.17
C PRO A 522 8.43 -25.50 -3.65
N THR A 523 9.59 -25.64 -4.32
CA THR A 523 10.66 -26.51 -3.83
C THR A 523 11.35 -25.92 -2.60
N TRP A 524 11.49 -24.59 -2.54
CA TRP A 524 12.03 -23.89 -1.37
C TRP A 524 11.05 -23.88 -0.19
N PHE A 525 9.76 -23.63 -0.43
CA PHE A 525 8.70 -23.71 0.57
C PHE A 525 8.55 -25.12 1.16
N GLY A 526 8.61 -26.17 0.32
CA GLY A 526 8.60 -27.56 0.81
C GLY A 526 9.75 -27.85 1.78
N LYS A 527 10.97 -27.38 1.47
CA LYS A 527 12.11 -27.48 2.38
C LYS A 527 11.90 -26.70 3.69
N LEU A 528 11.45 -25.45 3.60
CA LEU A 528 11.22 -24.60 4.78
C LEU A 528 10.16 -25.20 5.71
N MET A 529 9.08 -25.75 5.16
CA MET A 529 8.06 -26.43 5.96
C MET A 529 8.53 -27.78 6.51
N SER A 530 9.43 -28.48 5.82
CA SER A 530 10.10 -29.68 6.34
C SER A 530 11.01 -29.37 7.54
N ASP A 531 11.70 -28.23 7.52
CA ASP A 531 12.45 -27.70 8.66
C ASP A 531 11.48 -27.29 9.79
N HIS A 532 10.54 -26.39 9.52
CA HIS A 532 9.60 -25.85 10.51
C HIS A 532 8.78 -26.91 11.26
N THR A 533 8.19 -27.88 10.54
CA THR A 533 7.34 -28.95 11.14
C THR A 533 8.10 -29.86 12.11
N THR A 534 9.42 -30.02 11.94
CA THR A 534 10.23 -30.97 12.71
C THR A 534 10.90 -30.34 13.95
N LEU A 535 10.77 -29.04 14.14
CA LEU A 535 11.39 -28.30 15.24
C LEU A 535 10.46 -28.23 16.47
N ASP A 536 11.03 -28.46 17.65
CA ASP A 536 10.35 -28.42 18.96
C ASP A 536 10.86 -27.22 19.78
N TRP A 537 10.08 -26.15 19.81
CA TRP A 537 10.45 -24.90 20.46
C TRP A 537 10.15 -24.88 21.96
N ARG A 538 9.47 -25.92 22.49
CA ARG A 538 9.04 -26.01 23.90
C ARG A 538 10.22 -25.86 24.87
N GLY A 539 11.39 -26.41 24.50
CA GLY A 539 12.63 -26.25 25.26
C GLY A 539 13.24 -24.85 25.18
N SER A 540 13.29 -24.26 23.98
CA SER A 540 13.80 -22.89 23.75
C SER A 540 12.95 -21.85 24.51
N ILE A 541 11.62 -21.96 24.43
CA ILE A 541 10.68 -21.06 25.10
C ILE A 541 10.88 -21.07 26.61
N LYS A 542 10.91 -22.25 27.25
CA LYS A 542 11.17 -22.33 28.70
C LYS A 542 12.54 -21.75 29.06
N LYS A 543 13.61 -22.13 28.34
CA LYS A 543 14.97 -21.62 28.56
C LYS A 543 15.07 -20.09 28.50
N ASN A 544 14.42 -19.46 27.53
CA ASN A 544 14.62 -18.04 27.20
C ASN A 544 13.61 -17.09 27.86
N PHE A 545 12.48 -17.59 28.38
CA PHE A 545 11.39 -16.73 28.91
C PHE A 545 10.79 -17.14 30.27
N SER A 546 11.07 -18.35 30.77
CA SER A 546 10.55 -18.79 32.07
C SER A 546 11.34 -18.21 33.26
N ALA A 547 11.01 -18.60 34.50
CA ALA A 547 11.68 -18.14 35.72
C ALA A 547 13.19 -18.40 35.77
N ALA A 548 13.68 -19.35 34.96
CA ALA A 548 15.10 -19.65 34.84
C ALA A 548 15.86 -18.63 33.97
N SER A 549 15.14 -17.76 33.25
CA SER A 549 15.70 -16.69 32.41
C SER A 549 15.78 -15.36 33.16
N ASP A 550 16.67 -14.48 32.70
CA ASP A 550 16.77 -13.07 33.08
C ASP A 550 15.88 -12.17 32.19
N SER A 551 14.88 -12.75 31.52
CA SER A 551 14.05 -12.04 30.54
C SER A 551 13.19 -10.94 31.16
N SER A 552 13.33 -9.73 30.62
CA SER A 552 12.41 -8.60 30.83
C SER A 552 11.37 -8.47 29.71
N THR A 553 11.28 -9.46 28.82
CA THR A 553 10.45 -9.41 27.61
C THR A 553 8.99 -9.66 27.96
N ASP A 554 8.12 -8.74 27.60
CA ASP A 554 6.68 -8.77 27.85
C ASP A 554 5.95 -9.46 26.68
N ILE A 555 5.24 -10.56 26.97
CA ILE A 555 4.73 -11.51 25.97
C ILE A 555 3.20 -11.54 25.95
N LEU A 556 2.61 -11.44 24.76
CA LEU A 556 1.22 -11.82 24.48
C LEU A 556 1.19 -13.05 23.57
N VAL A 557 0.41 -14.06 23.96
CA VAL A 557 0.01 -15.17 23.10
C VAL A 557 -1.44 -14.95 22.69
N VAL A 558 -1.69 -14.81 21.39
CA VAL A 558 -3.02 -14.73 20.79
C VAL A 558 -3.30 -16.06 20.10
N ALA A 559 -4.26 -16.83 20.62
CA ALA A 559 -4.72 -18.08 20.01
C ALA A 559 -6.13 -17.88 19.41
N SER A 560 -6.49 -18.61 18.36
CA SER A 560 -7.86 -18.57 17.82
C SER A 560 -8.65 -19.83 18.20
N GLU A 561 -9.88 -19.63 18.65
CA GLU A 561 -10.86 -20.71 18.86
C GLU A 561 -11.34 -21.32 17.52
N ARG A 562 -11.14 -20.60 16.41
CA ARG A 562 -11.62 -20.93 15.06
C ARG A 562 -10.53 -21.33 14.07
N SER A 563 -9.26 -21.37 14.50
CA SER A 563 -8.14 -21.75 13.64
C SER A 563 -8.31 -23.17 13.08
N GLY A 564 -8.31 -23.28 11.75
CA GLY A 564 -8.19 -24.56 11.05
C GLY A 564 -6.77 -25.11 11.05
N CYS A 565 -5.77 -24.30 11.42
CA CYS A 565 -4.39 -24.74 11.58
C CYS A 565 -4.13 -25.37 12.95
N PHE A 566 -4.58 -24.75 14.04
CA PHE A 566 -4.26 -25.19 15.40
C PHE A 566 -5.50 -25.21 16.34
N PRO A 567 -5.53 -26.09 17.35
CA PRO A 567 -6.39 -25.92 18.52
C PRO A 567 -5.80 -24.82 19.43
N ALA A 568 -6.65 -23.97 20.02
CA ALA A 568 -6.20 -22.85 20.85
C ALA A 568 -5.29 -23.24 22.03
N ALA A 569 -5.43 -24.46 22.56
CA ALA A 569 -4.56 -25.00 23.62
C ALA A 569 -3.09 -25.18 23.15
N GLY A 570 -2.85 -25.39 21.86
CA GLY A 570 -1.51 -25.51 21.28
C GLY A 570 -0.64 -24.27 21.47
N PRO A 571 -1.07 -23.09 20.99
CA PRO A 571 -0.42 -21.82 21.31
C PRO A 571 -0.50 -21.49 22.82
N MET A 572 -1.65 -21.68 23.47
CA MET A 572 -1.82 -21.31 24.90
C MET A 572 -0.90 -22.08 25.86
N TRP A 573 -0.45 -23.29 25.51
CA TRP A 573 0.59 -24.04 26.25
C TRP A 573 1.84 -23.19 26.54
N ILE A 574 2.17 -22.23 25.66
CA ILE A 574 3.32 -21.33 25.83
C ILE A 574 3.18 -20.49 27.12
N VAL A 575 1.97 -20.04 27.43
CA VAL A 575 1.64 -19.23 28.61
C VAL A 575 1.79 -20.10 29.86
N ASP A 576 1.19 -21.29 29.86
CA ASP A 576 1.31 -22.27 30.94
C ASP A 576 2.77 -22.68 31.16
N ALA A 577 3.55 -22.89 30.10
CA ALA A 577 4.95 -23.28 30.18
C ALA A 577 5.86 -22.22 30.80
N ILE A 578 5.58 -20.93 30.57
CA ILE A 578 6.30 -19.81 31.19
C ILE A 578 5.82 -19.61 32.65
N LEU A 579 4.52 -19.76 32.90
CA LEU A 579 3.92 -19.64 34.23
C LEU A 579 4.31 -20.78 35.18
N GLU A 580 4.27 -22.04 34.76
CA GLU A 580 4.57 -23.21 35.61
C GLU A 580 5.93 -23.11 36.30
N ASP A 581 6.94 -22.69 35.55
CA ASP A 581 8.31 -22.52 36.04
C ASP A 581 8.41 -21.32 37.00
N LYS A 582 7.61 -20.25 36.76
CA LYS A 582 7.48 -19.08 37.64
C LYS A 582 6.65 -19.36 38.90
N ASN A 583 5.78 -20.38 38.89
CA ASN A 583 4.73 -20.53 39.90
C ASN A 583 4.74 -21.83 40.72
N LYS A 584 5.92 -22.24 41.21
CA LYS A 584 6.05 -23.21 42.33
C LYS A 584 6.78 -22.66 43.56
N THR A 585 7.03 -21.34 43.62
CA THR A 585 7.71 -20.68 44.75
C THR A 585 6.79 -19.79 45.61
N ASN A 586 5.75 -19.13 45.07
CA ASN A 586 4.95 -18.18 45.88
C ASN A 586 3.53 -17.77 45.38
N ASN A 587 2.90 -18.48 44.42
CA ASN A 587 1.63 -18.04 43.78
C ASN A 587 1.71 -16.64 43.12
N ALA A 588 2.90 -16.22 42.68
CA ALA A 588 3.11 -14.92 42.06
C ALA A 588 2.63 -14.95 40.59
N TRP A 589 1.67 -14.09 40.26
CA TRP A 589 1.29 -13.83 38.87
C TRP A 589 2.49 -13.23 38.11
N ASP A 590 2.69 -13.63 36.86
CA ASP A 590 3.77 -13.09 36.02
C ASP A 590 3.24 -11.94 35.17
N PRO A 591 3.63 -10.68 35.43
CA PRO A 591 3.14 -9.56 34.64
C PRO A 591 3.69 -9.56 33.20
N TYR A 592 4.69 -10.39 32.89
CA TYR A 592 5.38 -10.44 31.58
C TYR A 592 4.91 -11.57 30.64
N VAL A 593 3.93 -12.41 30.99
CA VAL A 593 3.31 -13.36 30.03
C VAL A 593 1.80 -13.35 30.13
N HIS A 594 1.11 -13.14 29.02
CA HIS A 594 -0.36 -13.09 28.93
C HIS A 594 -0.84 -13.95 27.77
N GLY A 595 -2.02 -14.55 27.93
CA GLY A 595 -2.69 -15.34 26.91
C GLY A 595 -4.11 -14.86 26.67
N VAL A 596 -4.54 -14.87 25.41
CA VAL A 596 -5.91 -14.58 25.00
C VAL A 596 -6.34 -15.54 23.90
N VAL A 597 -7.55 -16.06 24.00
CA VAL A 597 -8.20 -16.83 22.94
C VAL A 597 -9.23 -15.92 22.27
N VAL A 598 -9.23 -15.84 20.95
CA VAL A 598 -10.10 -14.97 20.15
C VAL A 598 -11.08 -15.77 19.29
N ASP A 599 -12.28 -15.21 19.10
CA ASP A 599 -13.41 -15.79 18.40
C ASP A 599 -13.73 -15.10 17.05
N PHE A 600 -13.06 -13.98 16.76
CA PHE A 600 -13.35 -13.08 15.64
C PHE A 600 -12.64 -13.41 14.32
N GLY A 601 -11.86 -14.49 14.27
CA GLY A 601 -11.14 -14.94 13.08
C GLY A 601 -10.29 -16.17 13.38
N GLY A 602 -9.69 -16.77 12.36
CA GLY A 602 -8.93 -18.02 12.41
C GLY A 602 -7.45 -17.83 12.69
N HIS A 603 -6.61 -18.57 11.96
CA HIS A 603 -5.16 -18.46 12.02
C HIS A 603 -4.66 -17.08 11.56
N TRP A 604 -5.43 -16.43 10.67
CA TRP A 604 -5.21 -15.07 10.20
C TRP A 604 -6.25 -14.10 10.80
N CYS A 605 -6.50 -14.18 12.10
CA CYS A 605 -7.43 -13.28 12.81
C CYS A 605 -7.06 -11.78 12.68
N TYR A 606 -5.77 -11.47 12.47
CA TYR A 606 -5.26 -10.13 12.14
C TYR A 606 -5.62 -9.62 10.74
N TRP A 607 -6.15 -10.50 9.88
CA TRP A 607 -6.64 -10.16 8.55
C TRP A 607 -8.17 -10.17 8.49
N GLU A 608 -8.80 -11.17 9.13
CA GLU A 608 -10.27 -11.33 9.17
C GLU A 608 -10.97 -10.21 9.96
N ASP A 609 -10.44 -9.83 11.13
CA ASP A 609 -10.91 -8.65 11.87
C ASP A 609 -9.71 -7.87 12.42
N ALA A 610 -9.04 -7.18 11.48
CA ALA A 610 -7.94 -6.27 11.80
C ALA A 610 -8.37 -5.17 12.80
N GLY A 611 -9.65 -4.79 12.84
CA GLY A 611 -10.17 -3.83 13.82
C GLY A 611 -9.97 -4.33 15.25
N LYS A 612 -10.59 -5.47 15.60
CA LYS A 612 -10.45 -6.09 16.93
C LYS A 612 -9.01 -6.52 17.22
N PHE A 613 -8.25 -6.96 16.21
CA PHE A 613 -6.84 -7.32 16.38
C PHE A 613 -5.96 -6.11 16.74
N ASN A 614 -6.03 -5.01 15.98
CA ASN A 614 -5.32 -3.76 16.29
C ASN A 614 -5.69 -3.26 17.70
N ASP A 615 -6.98 -3.28 18.02
CA ASP A 615 -7.52 -2.82 19.29
C ASP A 615 -7.06 -3.70 20.48
N LEU A 616 -6.74 -4.97 20.25
CA LEU A 616 -6.11 -5.88 21.22
C LEU A 616 -4.61 -5.60 21.37
N VAL A 617 -3.86 -5.54 20.26
CA VAL A 617 -2.40 -5.40 20.33
C VAL A 617 -1.96 -3.99 20.77
N LEU A 618 -2.69 -2.93 20.40
CA LEU A 618 -2.40 -1.56 20.85
C LEU A 618 -2.53 -1.44 22.37
N LYS A 619 -3.57 -2.04 22.97
CA LYS A 619 -3.75 -2.08 24.44
C LYS A 619 -2.62 -2.83 25.15
N PHE A 620 -2.09 -3.90 24.53
CA PHE A 620 -0.93 -4.61 25.05
C PHE A 620 0.39 -3.82 24.87
N LEU A 621 0.60 -3.22 23.70
CA LEU A 621 1.80 -2.44 23.38
C LEU A 621 1.93 -1.19 24.26
N ALA A 622 0.81 -0.52 24.59
CA ALA A 622 0.77 0.63 25.49
C ALA A 622 0.98 0.27 26.98
N ARG A 623 0.86 -1.00 27.36
CA ARG A 623 0.93 -1.42 28.77
C ARG A 623 2.36 -1.34 29.32
N GLN A 624 2.48 -0.95 30.59
CA GLN A 624 3.70 -1.13 31.37
C GLN A 624 3.55 -2.40 32.24
N PRO A 625 4.52 -3.34 32.28
CA PRO A 625 4.45 -4.48 33.18
C PRO A 625 4.47 -4.04 34.66
N THR A 626 3.37 -4.29 35.38
CA THR A 626 3.21 -3.87 36.78
C THR A 626 3.45 -5.03 37.75
N ASN A 627 4.30 -4.82 38.76
CA ASN A 627 4.51 -5.77 39.86
C ASN A 627 3.38 -5.70 40.92
N GLN A 628 2.11 -5.74 40.49
CA GLN A 628 0.89 -5.69 41.32
C GLN A 628 -0.20 -6.59 40.75
#